data_AF-A0AAW9NPS7-F1
#
_entry.id   AF-A0AAW9NPS7-F1
#
_cell.length_a   1.000
_cell.length_b   1.000
_cell.length_c   1.000
_cell.angle_alpha   90.00
_cell.angle_beta   90.00
_cell.angle_gamma   90.00
#
_symmetry.space_group_name_H-M   'P 1'
#
loop_
_entity.id
_entity.type
_entity.pdbx_description
1 polymer ?
#
loop_
_entity_poly.entity_id
_entity_poly.type
_entity_poly.pdbx_seq_one_letter_code
_entity_poly.pdbx_strand_id
1 'polypeptide(L)'
;MLQIDEQLYSMTKGKIGEPFKHAIAQMSNETSRIWGELLPIERILVSDAQALALVKSYCIEDVAAFSSVEQGVKKVLQNLMQHNYDAQLLQYMALHQLIEIQGLLRFLTGLDITLPAQEIQQLAVHKIADKWLIHPIWREDKDFWYLLHGKKLYSVFMQVDIVSIQNPALLILHLQKVLVNTMSKNRVATIIHQIIQHITQRSKPSYELKNLHLSDVIIHFTSGTRHFRKLRKHIAKIKAMWFEGRWALTEKEQTLLAYILLEEAVFRKDSEQILAQGLFLIEEDRLNNHIVELMVEYNEVLRIIPPQPETIVKAYHNNCGEFIFYYVIEALVKKQRFERVIALLKDYEIASCTEIYQYMSGVQDKDLLHKIEASVQRGIAHIIDGSLQNIRQSLTKWQEGYPMKNGPYAEIILMTSKHVCHILKSLWATERFELFERLIEIYRKYLFVPAHFNQLRAFVAATVHSNDL
;
A
#
# COMPACT_ATOMS: atom_id res chain seq x y z
N MET A 1 -29.16 -3.80 22.30
CA MET A 1 -28.19 -3.11 21.42
C MET A 1 -28.08 -1.65 21.88
N LEU A 2 -27.26 -0.78 21.28
CA LEU A 2 -27.35 0.66 21.59
C LEU A 2 -28.69 1.23 21.12
N GLN A 3 -29.35 2.03 21.95
CA GLN A 3 -30.68 2.59 21.63
C GLN A 3 -30.69 3.40 20.32
N ILE A 4 -29.60 4.13 20.03
CA ILE A 4 -29.48 4.91 18.78
C ILE A 4 -29.44 4.00 17.54
N ASP A 5 -28.85 2.82 17.65
CA ASP A 5 -28.74 1.86 16.54
C ASP A 5 -30.11 1.24 16.25
N GLU A 6 -30.84 0.85 17.29
CA GLU A 6 -32.20 0.31 17.19
C GLU A 6 -33.18 1.34 16.60
N GLN A 7 -33.09 2.60 17.04
CA GLN A 7 -33.90 3.69 16.51
C GLN A 7 -33.61 3.94 15.02
N LEU A 8 -32.34 4.05 14.63
CA LEU A 8 -31.96 4.25 13.23
C LEU A 8 -32.43 3.09 12.35
N TYR A 9 -32.23 1.85 12.80
CA TYR A 9 -32.67 0.67 12.06
C TYR A 9 -34.19 0.63 11.90
N SER A 10 -34.94 0.94 12.96
CA SER A 10 -36.40 0.99 12.93
C SER A 10 -36.94 2.06 11.97
N MET A 11 -36.34 3.26 11.98
CA MET A 11 -36.74 4.37 11.12
C MET A 11 -36.44 4.11 9.64
N THR A 12 -35.32 3.44 9.33
CA THR A 12 -34.91 3.18 7.95
C THR A 12 -35.39 1.83 7.42
N LYS A 13 -35.76 0.89 8.30
CA LYS A 13 -36.00 -0.52 7.99
C LYS A 13 -34.81 -1.15 7.25
N GLY A 14 -33.60 -0.91 7.75
CA GLY A 14 -32.35 -1.40 7.15
C GLY A 14 -31.95 -0.73 5.83
N LYS A 15 -32.68 0.28 5.35
CA LYS A 15 -32.35 0.97 4.09
C LYS A 15 -31.23 1.99 4.26
N ILE A 16 -30.32 2.03 3.29
CA ILE A 16 -29.28 3.06 3.15
C ILE A 16 -29.69 4.19 2.19
N GLY A 17 -28.86 5.23 2.06
CA GLY A 17 -29.11 6.35 1.14
C GLY A 17 -29.92 7.48 1.79
N GLU A 18 -30.88 8.04 1.07
CA GLU A 18 -31.69 9.17 1.56
C GLU A 18 -32.50 8.88 2.84
N PRO A 19 -33.14 7.70 3.01
CA PRO A 19 -33.81 7.37 4.26
C PRO A 19 -32.87 7.40 5.46
N PHE A 20 -31.65 6.88 5.29
CA PHE A 20 -30.62 6.87 6.32
C PHE A 20 -30.17 8.29 6.70
N LYS A 21 -29.92 9.15 5.70
CA LYS A 21 -29.54 10.54 5.94
C LYS A 21 -30.65 11.32 6.67
N HIS A 22 -31.90 11.16 6.25
CA HIS A 22 -33.04 11.81 6.89
C HIS A 22 -33.22 11.34 8.34
N ALA A 23 -33.08 10.04 8.60
CA ALA A 23 -33.15 9.51 9.96
C ALA A 23 -32.09 10.12 10.87
N ILE A 24 -30.84 10.26 10.39
CA ILE A 24 -29.76 10.91 11.17
C ILE A 24 -30.07 12.39 11.40
N ALA A 25 -30.55 13.11 10.38
CA ALA A 25 -30.89 14.53 10.50
C ALA A 25 -32.01 14.81 11.51
N GLN A 26 -32.92 13.85 11.73
CA GLN A 26 -33.94 13.98 12.78
C GLN A 26 -33.40 13.75 14.20
N MET A 27 -32.25 13.11 14.32
CA MET A 27 -31.65 12.73 15.62
C MET A 27 -30.49 13.63 16.03
N SER A 28 -30.07 14.55 15.17
CA SER A 28 -28.91 15.41 15.39
C SER A 28 -29.14 16.83 14.88
N ASN A 29 -28.68 17.80 15.66
CA ASN A 29 -28.67 19.21 15.28
C ASN A 29 -27.30 19.64 14.70
N GLU A 30 -26.30 18.76 14.73
CA GLU A 30 -24.94 19.07 14.28
C GLU A 30 -24.74 18.65 12.82
N THR A 31 -24.39 19.63 11.98
CA THR A 31 -24.17 19.42 10.55
C THR A 31 -22.71 19.67 10.19
N SER A 32 -22.16 18.82 9.33
CA SER A 32 -20.84 19.03 8.73
C SER A 32 -20.92 19.00 7.21
N ARG A 33 -20.16 19.89 6.58
CA ARG A 33 -20.09 20.02 5.12
C ARG A 33 -19.31 18.87 4.44
N ILE A 34 -18.65 18.01 5.21
CA ILE A 34 -17.75 16.97 4.68
C ILE A 34 -18.56 15.74 4.24
N TRP A 35 -19.26 15.11 5.18
CA TRP A 35 -20.09 13.92 4.95
C TRP A 35 -21.44 13.98 5.67
N GLY A 36 -22.00 15.19 5.79
CA GLY A 36 -23.34 15.43 6.35
C GLY A 36 -23.37 15.48 7.87
N GLU A 37 -24.55 15.20 8.41
CA GLU A 37 -24.95 15.29 9.83
C GLU A 37 -24.08 14.41 10.74
N LEU A 38 -23.88 14.79 11.98
CA LEU A 38 -23.07 14.01 12.95
C LEU A 38 -23.98 13.23 13.89
N LEU A 39 -23.59 12.04 14.32
CA LEU A 39 -24.26 11.37 15.43
C LEU A 39 -23.76 11.95 16.76
N PRO A 40 -24.65 12.24 17.73
CA PRO A 40 -24.23 12.80 19.01
C PRO A 40 -23.28 11.85 19.76
N ILE A 41 -22.11 12.35 20.15
CA ILE A 41 -21.00 11.52 20.65
C ILE A 41 -21.39 10.75 21.93
N GLU A 42 -22.17 11.38 22.80
CA GLU A 42 -22.69 10.83 24.05
C GLU A 42 -23.68 9.68 23.86
N ARG A 43 -24.28 9.55 22.67
CA ARG A 43 -25.20 8.47 22.32
C ARG A 43 -24.51 7.27 21.66
N ILE A 44 -23.26 7.44 21.22
CA ILE A 44 -22.49 6.39 20.53
C ILE A 44 -21.29 5.87 21.33
N LEU A 45 -20.79 6.65 22.31
CA LEU A 45 -19.73 6.22 23.22
C LEU A 45 -20.29 5.78 24.58
N VAL A 46 -19.85 4.63 25.05
CA VAL A 46 -20.32 4.02 26.31
C VAL A 46 -19.18 3.81 27.31
N SER A 47 -19.53 3.78 28.59
CA SER A 47 -18.57 3.45 29.67
C SER A 47 -18.12 1.98 29.61
N ASP A 48 -17.06 1.62 30.34
CA ASP A 48 -16.58 0.24 30.45
C ASP A 48 -17.68 -0.73 30.90
N ALA A 49 -18.47 -0.36 31.91
CA ALA A 49 -19.55 -1.20 32.43
C ALA A 49 -20.65 -1.44 31.38
N GLN A 50 -21.02 -0.40 30.63
CA GLN A 50 -22.01 -0.50 29.55
C GLN A 50 -21.47 -1.29 28.35
N ALA A 51 -20.19 -1.10 27.99
CA ALA A 51 -19.54 -1.87 26.94
C ALA A 51 -19.55 -3.37 27.28
N LEU A 52 -19.14 -3.73 28.50
CA LEU A 52 -19.18 -5.09 28.99
C LEU A 52 -20.59 -5.68 28.98
N ALA A 53 -21.59 -4.93 29.46
CA ALA A 53 -22.98 -5.38 29.44
C ALA A 53 -23.46 -5.66 28.00
N LEU A 54 -23.13 -4.78 27.04
CA LEU A 54 -23.48 -4.97 25.63
C LEU A 54 -22.80 -6.21 25.05
N VAL A 55 -21.48 -6.34 25.17
CA VAL A 55 -20.75 -7.48 24.62
C VAL A 55 -21.23 -8.79 25.24
N LYS A 56 -21.43 -8.83 26.55
CA LYS A 56 -22.00 -10.00 27.22
C LYS A 56 -23.40 -10.31 26.71
N SER A 57 -24.27 -9.32 26.53
CA SER A 57 -25.63 -9.56 26.03
C SER A 57 -25.61 -10.22 24.65
N TYR A 58 -24.75 -9.76 23.75
CA TYR A 58 -24.55 -10.38 22.44
C TYR A 58 -24.04 -11.82 22.55
N CYS A 59 -23.11 -12.10 23.47
CA CYS A 59 -22.63 -13.46 23.68
C CYS A 59 -23.64 -14.36 24.37
N ILE A 60 -24.44 -13.85 25.32
CA ILE A 60 -25.33 -14.69 26.14
C ILE A 60 -26.46 -15.28 25.27
N GLU A 61 -27.03 -14.51 24.36
CA GLU A 61 -28.10 -14.99 23.46
C GLU A 61 -27.57 -16.12 22.57
N ASP A 62 -26.42 -15.92 21.92
CA ASP A 62 -25.81 -16.91 21.04
C ASP A 62 -25.35 -18.16 21.82
N VAL A 63 -24.69 -17.98 22.97
CA VAL A 63 -24.16 -19.09 23.78
C VAL A 63 -25.29 -19.89 24.46
N ALA A 64 -26.40 -19.24 24.83
CA ALA A 64 -27.57 -19.92 25.38
C ALA A 64 -28.16 -20.93 24.40
N ALA A 65 -28.12 -20.66 23.09
CA ALA A 65 -28.56 -21.58 22.05
C ALA A 65 -27.75 -22.89 22.02
N PHE A 66 -26.49 -22.87 22.46
CA PHE A 66 -25.60 -24.06 22.53
C PHE A 66 -25.51 -24.70 23.92
N SER A 67 -26.10 -24.06 24.94
CA SER A 67 -26.01 -24.51 26.34
C SER A 67 -26.66 -25.86 26.62
N SER A 68 -27.51 -26.35 25.72
CA SER A 68 -28.15 -27.67 25.77
C SER A 68 -27.22 -28.81 25.32
N VAL A 69 -26.12 -28.49 24.62
CA VAL A 69 -25.26 -29.47 23.94
C VAL A 69 -24.00 -29.82 24.75
N GLU A 70 -23.48 -28.90 25.58
CA GLU A 70 -22.22 -29.13 26.32
C GLU A 70 -22.20 -28.51 27.73
N GLN A 71 -21.79 -29.29 28.74
CA GLN A 71 -21.69 -28.80 30.14
C GLN A 71 -20.66 -27.68 30.33
N GLY A 72 -19.60 -27.63 29.51
CA GLY A 72 -18.59 -26.56 29.54
C GLY A 72 -19.16 -25.17 29.20
N VAL A 73 -20.14 -25.13 28.29
CA VAL A 73 -20.83 -23.91 27.86
C VAL A 73 -21.67 -23.30 28.98
N LYS A 74 -22.30 -24.13 29.84
CA LYS A 74 -23.06 -23.65 31.02
C LYS A 74 -22.17 -22.95 32.05
N LYS A 75 -20.95 -23.46 32.27
CA LYS A 75 -19.98 -22.85 33.20
C LYS A 75 -19.48 -21.48 32.69
N VAL A 76 -19.28 -21.35 31.37
CA VAL A 76 -18.88 -20.09 30.74
C VAL A 76 -20.00 -19.06 30.81
N LEU A 77 -21.26 -19.46 30.54
CA LEU A 77 -22.44 -18.60 30.76
C LEU A 77 -22.56 -18.14 32.21
N GLN A 78 -22.39 -19.04 33.18
CA GLN A 78 -22.40 -18.69 34.60
C GLN A 78 -21.27 -17.71 34.94
N ASN A 79 -20.06 -17.94 34.45
CA ASN A 79 -18.92 -17.07 34.71
C ASN A 79 -19.04 -15.68 34.04
N LEU A 80 -19.62 -15.61 32.83
CA LEU A 80 -19.95 -14.36 32.15
C LEU A 80 -20.99 -13.54 32.94
N MET A 81 -22.01 -14.23 33.46
CA MET A 81 -23.05 -13.66 34.33
C MET A 81 -22.51 -13.25 35.72
N GLN A 82 -21.43 -13.88 36.19
CA GLN A 82 -20.78 -13.60 37.49
C GLN A 82 -19.64 -12.57 37.44
N HIS A 83 -19.42 -11.89 36.31
CA HIS A 83 -18.36 -10.86 36.13
C HIS A 83 -16.91 -11.36 36.23
N ASN A 84 -16.68 -12.67 36.20
CA ASN A 84 -15.34 -13.25 36.34
C ASN A 84 -14.42 -13.00 35.13
N TYR A 85 -14.96 -12.54 34.00
CA TYR A 85 -14.23 -12.30 32.75
C TYR A 85 -14.04 -10.82 32.39
N ASP A 86 -14.49 -9.88 33.21
CA ASP A 86 -14.64 -8.47 32.79
C ASP A 86 -13.31 -7.81 32.42
N ALA A 87 -12.27 -8.01 33.22
CA ALA A 87 -10.94 -7.48 32.92
C ALA A 87 -10.33 -8.12 31.66
N GLN A 88 -10.53 -9.42 31.47
CA GLN A 88 -10.01 -10.17 30.33
C GLN A 88 -10.73 -9.79 29.04
N LEU A 89 -12.05 -9.56 29.11
CA LEU A 89 -12.85 -9.06 27.99
C LEU A 89 -12.45 -7.64 27.59
N LEU A 90 -12.25 -6.73 28.55
CA LEU A 90 -11.75 -5.39 28.25
C LEU A 90 -10.37 -5.43 27.60
N GLN A 91 -9.47 -6.27 28.10
CA GLN A 91 -8.15 -6.46 27.49
C GLN A 91 -8.24 -7.05 26.08
N TYR A 92 -9.09 -8.06 25.88
CA TYR A 92 -9.33 -8.67 24.58
C TYR A 92 -9.87 -7.63 23.58
N MET A 93 -10.87 -6.83 23.97
CA MET A 93 -11.38 -5.73 23.14
C MET A 93 -10.34 -4.65 22.85
N ALA A 94 -9.45 -4.34 23.80
CA ALA A 94 -8.39 -3.35 23.57
C ALA A 94 -7.34 -3.83 22.56
N LEU A 95 -7.14 -5.15 22.45
CA LEU A 95 -6.22 -5.79 21.51
C LEU A 95 -6.85 -6.00 20.12
N HIS A 96 -8.17 -6.20 20.06
CA HIS A 96 -8.90 -6.55 18.85
C HIS A 96 -9.91 -5.48 18.45
N GLN A 97 -9.71 -4.78 17.34
CA GLN A 97 -10.62 -3.71 16.89
C GLN A 97 -11.88 -4.21 16.16
N LEU A 98 -11.77 -5.37 15.52
CA LEU A 98 -12.86 -6.09 14.88
C LEU A 98 -12.77 -7.53 15.39
N ILE A 99 -13.82 -7.96 16.06
CA ILE A 99 -13.90 -9.27 16.70
C ILE A 99 -14.92 -10.09 15.94
N GLU A 100 -14.52 -11.23 15.39
CA GLU A 100 -15.48 -12.23 14.92
C GLU A 100 -16.14 -12.88 16.14
N ILE A 101 -17.48 -12.96 16.15
CA ILE A 101 -18.19 -13.49 17.32
C ILE A 101 -17.76 -14.93 17.60
N GLN A 102 -17.56 -15.75 16.57
CA GLN A 102 -17.01 -17.11 16.73
C GLN A 102 -15.67 -17.12 17.48
N GLY A 103 -14.76 -16.20 17.13
CA GLY A 103 -13.47 -16.05 17.81
C GLY A 103 -13.62 -15.61 19.27
N LEU A 104 -14.57 -14.71 19.55
CA LEU A 104 -14.90 -14.29 20.91
C LEU A 104 -15.48 -15.44 21.75
N LEU A 105 -16.41 -16.21 21.17
CA LEU A 105 -16.98 -17.37 21.83
C LEU A 105 -15.91 -18.43 22.09
N ARG A 106 -15.03 -18.69 21.12
CA ARG A 106 -13.88 -19.59 21.31
C ARG A 106 -12.95 -19.08 22.42
N PHE A 107 -12.66 -17.79 22.48
CA PHE A 107 -11.85 -17.20 23.54
C PHE A 107 -12.50 -17.41 24.92
N LEU A 108 -13.82 -17.20 25.02
CA LEU A 108 -14.58 -17.32 26.26
C LEU A 108 -14.80 -18.78 26.70
N THR A 109 -15.03 -19.68 25.74
CA THR A 109 -15.44 -21.07 26.00
C THR A 109 -14.34 -22.11 25.87
N GLY A 110 -13.29 -21.80 25.10
CA GLY A 110 -12.28 -22.76 24.67
C GLY A 110 -12.72 -23.70 23.54
N LEU A 111 -13.94 -23.52 22.99
CA LEU A 111 -14.58 -24.43 22.04
C LEU A 111 -14.68 -23.78 20.64
N ASP A 112 -14.52 -24.60 19.60
CA ASP A 112 -14.79 -24.18 18.22
C ASP A 112 -16.29 -24.34 17.92
N ILE A 113 -17.05 -23.25 18.10
CA ILE A 113 -18.51 -23.22 17.93
C ILE A 113 -18.87 -22.62 16.56
N THR A 114 -19.70 -23.32 15.78
CA THR A 114 -20.24 -22.80 14.52
C THR A 114 -21.58 -22.12 14.74
N LEU A 115 -21.63 -20.82 14.48
CA LEU A 115 -22.83 -19.99 14.65
C LEU A 115 -23.85 -20.13 13.50
N PRO A 116 -25.18 -20.18 13.78
CA PRO A 116 -26.27 -20.07 12.81
C PRO A 116 -26.18 -18.86 11.86
N ALA A 117 -26.97 -18.91 10.79
CA ALA A 117 -26.90 -17.97 9.68
C ALA A 117 -27.46 -16.55 9.94
N GLN A 118 -28.18 -16.33 11.04
CA GLN A 118 -28.93 -15.09 11.32
C GLN A 118 -28.29 -14.21 12.41
N GLU A 119 -27.07 -14.54 12.84
CA GLU A 119 -26.43 -13.93 14.01
C GLU A 119 -25.44 -12.81 13.64
N ILE A 120 -24.96 -12.09 14.66
CA ILE A 120 -23.91 -11.08 14.54
C ILE A 120 -22.68 -11.72 13.88
N GLN A 121 -22.22 -11.13 12.78
CA GLN A 121 -21.02 -11.60 12.11
C GLN A 121 -19.77 -11.14 12.86
N GLN A 122 -19.73 -9.85 13.19
CA GLN A 122 -18.57 -9.17 13.75
C GLN A 122 -19.00 -8.10 14.75
N LEU A 123 -18.14 -7.84 15.72
CA LEU A 123 -18.26 -6.75 16.66
C LEU A 123 -17.09 -5.78 16.46
N ALA A 124 -17.41 -4.55 16.06
CA ALA A 124 -16.43 -3.46 16.01
C ALA A 124 -16.32 -2.83 17.40
N VAL A 125 -15.11 -2.84 17.97
CA VAL A 125 -14.84 -2.31 19.31
C VAL A 125 -13.63 -1.37 19.26
N HIS A 126 -13.83 -0.13 19.71
CA HIS A 126 -12.79 0.89 19.64
C HIS A 126 -12.74 1.68 20.95
N LYS A 127 -11.57 1.75 21.58
CA LYS A 127 -11.36 2.58 22.78
C LYS A 127 -11.13 4.04 22.36
N ILE A 128 -11.90 4.94 22.98
CA ILE A 128 -11.86 6.37 22.73
C ILE A 128 -11.87 7.06 24.11
N ALA A 129 -10.73 7.62 24.50
CA ALA A 129 -10.45 8.10 25.85
C ALA A 129 -10.74 7.00 26.89
N ASP A 130 -11.59 7.31 27.86
CA ASP A 130 -12.10 6.42 28.90
C ASP A 130 -13.35 5.62 28.47
N LYS A 131 -13.84 5.79 27.23
CA LYS A 131 -15.07 5.18 26.72
C LYS A 131 -14.82 4.22 25.56
N TRP A 132 -15.87 3.53 25.14
CA TRP A 132 -15.87 2.58 24.03
C TRP A 132 -16.91 2.94 22.97
N LEU A 133 -16.54 2.75 21.71
CA LEU A 133 -17.46 2.58 20.61
C LEU A 133 -17.65 1.08 20.37
N ILE A 134 -18.83 0.56 20.67
CA ILE A 134 -19.24 -0.83 20.43
C ILE A 134 -20.29 -0.84 19.33
N HIS A 135 -20.09 -1.64 18.27
CA HIS A 135 -21.05 -1.73 17.18
C HIS A 135 -21.11 -3.14 16.57
N PRO A 136 -22.26 -3.83 16.69
CA PRO A 136 -22.47 -5.12 16.05
C PRO A 136 -22.73 -4.97 14.55
N ILE A 137 -22.15 -5.87 13.76
CA ILE A 137 -22.38 -5.99 12.33
C ILE A 137 -23.15 -7.30 12.11
N TRP A 138 -24.44 -7.16 11.81
CA TRP A 138 -25.32 -8.29 11.57
C TRP A 138 -25.19 -8.81 10.14
N ARG A 139 -25.53 -10.07 9.93
CA ARG A 139 -25.59 -10.67 8.59
C ARG A 139 -26.76 -10.11 7.77
N GLU A 140 -27.91 -9.91 8.41
CA GLU A 140 -29.05 -9.22 7.81
C GLU A 140 -28.74 -7.72 7.67
N ASP A 141 -29.14 -7.14 6.53
CA ASP A 141 -28.89 -5.74 6.19
C ASP A 141 -27.44 -5.28 6.42
N LYS A 142 -26.48 -6.18 6.13
CA LYS A 142 -25.05 -5.97 6.36
C LYS A 142 -24.55 -4.58 5.94
N ASP A 143 -24.93 -4.12 4.74
CA ASP A 143 -24.51 -2.82 4.22
C ASP A 143 -24.97 -1.63 5.07
N PHE A 144 -26.15 -1.73 5.69
CA PHE A 144 -26.63 -0.73 6.64
C PHE A 144 -25.75 -0.67 7.88
N TRP A 145 -25.42 -1.81 8.47
CA TRP A 145 -24.59 -1.87 9.67
C TRP A 145 -23.17 -1.36 9.40
N TYR A 146 -22.55 -1.72 8.28
CA TYR A 146 -21.26 -1.13 7.90
C TYR A 146 -21.35 0.38 7.69
N LEU A 147 -22.39 0.88 7.03
CA LEU A 147 -22.56 2.31 6.80
C LEU A 147 -22.78 3.06 8.13
N LEU A 148 -23.56 2.51 9.05
CA LEU A 148 -23.77 3.05 10.38
C LEU A 148 -22.48 3.07 11.19
N HIS A 149 -21.69 1.99 11.15
CA HIS A 149 -20.36 1.96 11.76
C HIS A 149 -19.47 3.08 11.23
N GLY A 150 -19.37 3.21 9.91
CA GLY A 150 -18.59 4.28 9.28
C GLY A 150 -19.09 5.67 9.71
N LYS A 151 -20.42 5.85 9.82
CA LYS A 151 -20.99 7.11 10.28
C LYS A 151 -20.64 7.43 11.73
N LYS A 152 -20.57 6.43 12.61
CA LYS A 152 -20.09 6.60 13.99
C LYS A 152 -18.60 6.96 14.01
N LEU A 153 -17.75 6.27 13.25
CA LEU A 153 -16.33 6.61 13.12
C LEU A 153 -16.12 8.05 12.64
N TYR A 154 -16.85 8.46 11.61
CA TYR A 154 -16.87 9.85 11.14
C TYR A 154 -17.26 10.82 12.26
N SER A 155 -18.33 10.52 13.00
CA SER A 155 -18.81 11.37 14.09
C SER A 155 -17.77 11.50 15.21
N VAL A 156 -17.04 10.41 15.53
CA VAL A 156 -15.91 10.42 16.46
C VAL A 156 -14.81 11.36 15.97
N PHE A 157 -14.33 11.22 14.73
CA PHE A 157 -13.29 12.09 14.17
C PHE A 157 -13.68 13.58 14.14
N MET A 158 -14.96 13.88 13.99
CA MET A 158 -15.46 15.24 13.92
C MET A 158 -15.68 15.89 15.28
N GLN A 159 -15.76 15.12 16.38
CA GLN A 159 -16.12 15.61 17.71
C GLN A 159 -15.06 15.36 18.80
N VAL A 160 -14.19 14.36 18.63
CA VAL A 160 -13.20 13.96 19.65
C VAL A 160 -11.79 14.42 19.26
N ASP A 161 -10.94 14.72 20.25
CA ASP A 161 -9.52 15.01 20.01
C ASP A 161 -8.76 13.74 19.62
N ILE A 162 -7.87 13.87 18.64
CA ILE A 162 -7.19 12.75 18.00
C ILE A 162 -6.31 11.95 18.96
N VAL A 163 -5.71 12.63 19.95
CA VAL A 163 -4.84 12.01 20.96
C VAL A 163 -5.64 11.08 21.89
N SER A 164 -6.96 11.27 21.99
CA SER A 164 -7.83 10.41 22.77
C SER A 164 -8.26 9.15 22.01
N ILE A 165 -8.02 9.05 20.71
CA ILE A 165 -8.46 7.92 19.89
C ILE A 165 -7.34 6.89 19.84
N GLN A 166 -7.60 5.65 20.25
CA GLN A 166 -6.62 4.57 20.11
C GLN A 166 -6.48 4.20 18.62
N ASN A 167 -5.25 4.23 18.10
CA ASN A 167 -4.90 3.86 16.71
C ASN A 167 -5.77 4.56 15.64
N PRO A 168 -5.77 5.90 15.56
CA PRO A 168 -6.69 6.63 14.67
C PRO A 168 -6.43 6.40 13.19
N ALA A 169 -5.18 6.12 12.79
CA ALA A 169 -4.84 5.78 11.41
C ALA A 169 -5.60 4.54 10.93
N LEU A 170 -5.70 3.51 11.77
CA LEU A 170 -6.44 2.29 11.47
C LEU A 170 -7.96 2.56 11.36
N LEU A 171 -8.50 3.44 12.22
CA LEU A 171 -9.91 3.84 12.13
C LEU A 171 -10.23 4.63 10.86
N ILE A 172 -9.30 5.46 10.37
CA ILE A 172 -9.45 6.12 9.07
C ILE A 172 -9.47 5.10 7.93
N LEU A 173 -8.61 4.06 7.97
CA LEU A 173 -8.64 2.99 6.97
C LEU A 173 -9.95 2.21 7.01
N HIS A 174 -10.51 1.93 8.19
CA HIS A 174 -11.84 1.32 8.33
C HIS A 174 -12.94 2.21 7.74
N LEU A 175 -12.92 3.51 8.05
CA LEU A 175 -13.85 4.46 7.46
C LEU A 175 -13.73 4.50 5.92
N GLN A 176 -12.50 4.50 5.39
CA GLN A 176 -12.23 4.45 3.96
C GLN A 176 -12.86 3.20 3.32
N LYS A 177 -12.66 2.01 3.92
CA LYS A 177 -13.25 0.75 3.43
C LYS A 177 -14.77 0.83 3.36
N VAL A 178 -15.43 1.37 4.39
CA VAL A 178 -16.89 1.58 4.39
C VAL A 178 -17.31 2.53 3.27
N LEU A 179 -16.61 3.65 3.10
CA LEU A 179 -16.96 4.65 2.09
C LEU A 179 -16.79 4.15 0.66
N VAL A 180 -15.78 3.31 0.38
CA VAL A 180 -15.55 2.75 -0.97
C VAL A 180 -16.72 1.89 -1.45
N ASN A 181 -17.47 1.27 -0.54
CA ASN A 181 -18.65 0.46 -0.90
C ASN A 181 -19.82 1.30 -1.40
N THR A 182 -19.85 2.60 -1.11
CA THR A 182 -20.98 3.49 -1.45
C THR A 182 -20.58 4.68 -2.33
N MET A 183 -19.28 4.90 -2.54
CA MET A 183 -18.76 6.10 -3.21
C MET A 183 -17.56 5.79 -4.11
N SER A 184 -17.32 6.65 -5.12
CA SER A 184 -16.13 6.55 -5.96
C SER A 184 -14.85 6.82 -5.16
N LYS A 185 -13.74 6.15 -5.52
CA LYS A 185 -12.41 6.33 -4.89
C LYS A 185 -12.01 7.80 -4.74
N ASN A 186 -12.26 8.62 -5.76
CA ASN A 186 -11.96 10.05 -5.72
C ASN A 186 -12.79 10.83 -4.68
N ARG A 187 -14.07 10.46 -4.50
CA ARG A 187 -14.93 11.07 -3.48
C ARG A 187 -14.49 10.64 -2.09
N VAL A 188 -14.17 9.37 -1.90
CA VAL A 188 -13.63 8.84 -0.63
C VAL A 188 -12.38 9.60 -0.22
N ALA A 189 -11.38 9.69 -1.09
CA ALA A 189 -10.15 10.44 -0.79
C ALA A 189 -10.40 11.92 -0.49
N THR A 190 -11.38 12.54 -1.14
CA THR A 190 -11.76 13.93 -0.83
C THR A 190 -12.36 14.03 0.58
N ILE A 191 -13.25 13.12 0.96
CA ILE A 191 -13.87 13.09 2.29
C ILE A 191 -12.80 12.84 3.36
N ILE A 192 -11.96 11.82 3.20
CA ILE A 192 -10.91 11.52 4.18
C ILE A 192 -9.94 12.69 4.32
N HIS A 193 -9.47 13.28 3.21
CA HIS A 193 -8.63 14.46 3.25
C HIS A 193 -9.28 15.60 4.04
N GLN A 194 -10.57 15.87 3.80
CA GLN A 194 -11.30 16.92 4.51
C GLN A 194 -11.44 16.62 6.01
N ILE A 195 -11.67 15.36 6.40
CA ILE A 195 -11.69 14.93 7.80
C ILE A 195 -10.32 15.21 8.45
N ILE A 196 -9.24 14.81 7.79
CA ILE A 196 -7.88 14.99 8.31
C ILE A 196 -7.53 16.47 8.42
N GLN A 197 -7.89 17.30 7.43
CA GLN A 197 -7.72 18.76 7.50
C GLN A 197 -8.50 19.37 8.67
N HIS A 198 -9.73 18.90 8.91
CA HIS A 198 -10.54 19.35 10.05
C HIS A 198 -9.90 18.98 11.40
N ILE A 199 -9.37 17.75 11.53
CA ILE A 199 -8.60 17.32 12.71
C ILE A 199 -7.33 18.16 12.87
N THR A 200 -6.61 18.42 11.78
CA THR A 200 -5.38 19.22 11.78
C THR A 200 -5.59 20.62 12.34
N GLN A 201 -6.73 21.25 12.03
CA GLN A 201 -7.05 22.61 12.46
C GLN A 201 -7.37 22.72 13.95
N ARG A 202 -7.79 21.62 14.60
CA ARG A 202 -8.17 21.60 16.02
C ARG A 202 -7.11 21.00 16.94
N SER A 203 -6.27 20.11 16.41
CA SER A 203 -5.35 19.31 17.22
C SER A 203 -3.97 19.95 17.27
N LYS A 204 -3.30 19.80 18.41
CA LYS A 204 -1.88 20.13 18.54
C LYS A 204 -1.03 19.06 17.83
N PRO A 205 0.22 19.36 17.44
CA PRO A 205 1.12 18.36 16.88
C PRO A 205 1.29 17.16 17.83
N SER A 206 0.97 15.96 17.33
CA SER A 206 1.08 14.70 18.05
C SER A 206 1.51 13.56 17.10
N TYR A 207 1.93 12.44 17.68
CA TYR A 207 2.25 11.23 16.91
C TYR A 207 1.04 10.73 16.10
N GLU A 208 -0.14 10.76 16.69
CA GLU A 208 -1.40 10.34 16.07
C GLU A 208 -1.73 11.20 14.85
N LEU A 209 -1.54 12.52 14.97
CA LEU A 209 -1.77 13.45 13.86
C LEU A 209 -0.75 13.23 12.73
N LYS A 210 0.52 12.96 13.06
CA LYS A 210 1.53 12.60 12.06
C LYS A 210 1.14 11.34 11.29
N ASN A 211 0.72 10.30 12.00
CA ASN A 211 0.28 9.05 11.38
C ASN A 211 -0.94 9.27 10.49
N LEU A 212 -1.91 10.10 10.90
CA LEU A 212 -3.02 10.49 10.01
C LEU A 212 -2.54 11.20 8.75
N HIS A 213 -1.59 12.12 8.85
CA HIS A 213 -1.03 12.80 7.67
C HIS A 213 -0.34 11.81 6.72
N LEU A 214 0.37 10.81 7.24
CA LEU A 214 0.95 9.75 6.42
C LEU A 214 -0.14 8.89 5.74
N SER A 215 -1.21 8.53 6.46
CA SER A 215 -2.37 7.85 5.88
C SER A 215 -3.02 8.68 4.77
N ASP A 216 -3.15 10.00 4.93
CA ASP A 216 -3.71 10.88 3.89
C ASP A 216 -2.88 10.83 2.59
N VAL A 217 -1.54 10.82 2.71
CA VAL A 217 -0.64 10.67 1.56
C VAL A 217 -0.89 9.35 0.85
N ILE A 218 -0.95 8.25 1.59
CA ILE A 218 -1.15 6.91 1.02
C ILE A 218 -2.51 6.81 0.34
N ILE A 219 -3.54 7.40 0.93
CA ILE A 219 -4.87 7.47 0.31
C ILE A 219 -4.82 8.27 -0.99
N HIS A 220 -4.11 9.41 -1.03
CA HIS A 220 -3.94 10.16 -2.28
C HIS A 220 -3.14 9.37 -3.34
N PHE A 221 -2.15 8.59 -2.90
CA PHE A 221 -1.30 7.77 -3.77
C PHE A 221 -2.05 6.61 -4.41
N THR A 222 -2.82 5.87 -3.62
CA THR A 222 -3.62 4.72 -4.07
C THR A 222 -4.95 5.12 -4.72
N SER A 223 -5.28 6.42 -4.72
CA SER A 223 -6.47 6.99 -5.35
C SER A 223 -6.33 7.22 -6.86
N GLY A 224 -7.38 7.76 -7.48
CA GLY A 224 -7.36 8.11 -8.90
C GLY A 224 -6.36 9.23 -9.25
N THR A 225 -6.03 9.33 -10.54
CA THR A 225 -5.02 10.25 -11.12
C THR A 225 -5.14 11.70 -10.65
N ARG A 226 -6.35 12.18 -10.34
CA ARG A 226 -6.58 13.56 -9.85
C ARG A 226 -5.85 13.84 -8.53
N HIS A 227 -5.88 12.88 -7.60
CA HIS A 227 -5.27 13.01 -6.27
C HIS A 227 -3.79 12.72 -6.32
N PHE A 228 -3.39 11.76 -7.14
CA PHE A 228 -2.00 11.47 -7.44
C PHE A 228 -1.24 12.72 -7.91
N ARG A 229 -1.82 13.53 -8.81
CA ARG A 229 -1.27 14.82 -9.26
C ARG A 229 -1.17 15.89 -8.16
N LYS A 230 -1.70 15.69 -6.96
CA LYS A 230 -1.60 16.64 -5.84
C LYS A 230 -0.59 16.20 -4.79
N LEU A 231 -0.08 14.96 -4.87
CA LEU A 231 0.84 14.37 -3.89
C LEU A 231 2.03 15.27 -3.60
N ARG A 232 2.71 15.78 -4.63
CA ARG A 232 3.90 16.63 -4.44
C ARG A 232 3.65 17.81 -3.51
N LYS A 233 2.56 18.55 -3.71
CA LYS A 233 2.19 19.70 -2.86
C LYS A 233 1.79 19.25 -1.46
N HIS A 234 1.12 18.11 -1.35
CA HIS A 234 0.66 17.57 -0.06
C HIS A 234 1.84 17.07 0.79
N ILE A 235 2.73 16.28 0.20
CA ILE A 235 3.95 15.78 0.84
C ILE A 235 4.88 16.94 1.24
N ALA A 236 5.01 18.00 0.42
CA ALA A 236 5.78 19.18 0.80
C ALA A 236 5.25 19.85 2.07
N LYS A 237 3.93 19.94 2.25
CA LYS A 237 3.32 20.46 3.50
C LYS A 237 3.62 19.57 4.70
N ILE A 238 3.55 18.26 4.52
CA ILE A 238 3.83 17.28 5.58
C ILE A 238 5.30 17.33 5.99
N LYS A 239 6.23 17.37 5.02
CA LYS A 239 7.66 17.54 5.28
C LYS A 239 7.95 18.85 6.04
N ALA A 240 7.28 19.95 5.68
CA ALA A 240 7.46 21.21 6.40
C ALA A 240 6.87 21.18 7.82
N MET A 241 5.72 20.54 8.01
CA MET A 241 5.04 20.45 9.31
C MET A 241 5.79 19.57 10.32
N TRP A 242 6.41 18.50 9.84
CA TRP A 242 7.09 17.49 10.64
C TRP A 242 8.60 17.46 10.38
N PHE A 243 9.18 18.61 10.03
CA PHE A 243 10.61 18.74 9.76
C PHE A 243 11.44 18.53 11.03
N GLU A 244 10.98 19.09 12.14
CA GLU A 244 11.67 19.10 13.42
C GLU A 244 10.71 18.81 14.59
N GLY A 245 11.30 18.58 15.76
CA GLY A 245 10.58 18.34 17.01
C GLY A 245 10.43 16.86 17.37
N ARG A 246 9.76 16.60 18.49
CA ARG A 246 9.59 15.26 19.06
C ARG A 246 8.95 14.25 18.09
N TRP A 247 8.12 14.75 17.19
CA TRP A 247 7.37 13.96 16.22
C TRP A 247 7.85 14.25 14.79
N ALA A 248 9.13 14.58 14.59
CA ALA A 248 9.69 14.74 13.25
C ALA A 248 9.51 13.45 12.42
N LEU A 249 9.58 13.59 11.10
CA LEU A 249 9.61 12.46 10.18
C LEU A 249 10.90 11.67 10.40
N THR A 250 10.73 10.40 10.74
CA THR A 250 11.81 9.42 10.80
C THR A 250 12.37 9.13 9.41
N GLU A 251 13.59 8.58 9.34
CA GLU A 251 14.21 8.20 8.07
C GLU A 251 13.35 7.20 7.28
N LYS A 252 12.73 6.23 7.97
CA LYS A 252 11.72 5.32 7.39
C LYS A 252 10.60 6.09 6.69
N GLU A 253 9.98 7.04 7.38
CA GLU A 253 8.87 7.82 6.83
C GLU A 253 9.33 8.72 5.67
N GLN A 254 10.54 9.27 5.74
CA GLN A 254 11.12 10.03 4.63
C GLN A 254 11.38 9.16 3.40
N THR A 255 11.86 7.93 3.61
CA THR A 255 12.06 6.90 2.58
C THR A 255 10.73 6.54 1.91
N LEU A 256 9.66 6.30 2.67
CA LEU A 256 8.32 6.08 2.13
C LEU A 256 7.86 7.25 1.24
N LEU A 257 7.97 8.48 1.75
CA LEU A 257 7.55 9.68 1.03
C LEU A 257 8.38 9.91 -0.24
N ALA A 258 9.67 9.60 -0.21
CA ALA A 258 10.55 9.69 -1.38
C ALA A 258 10.14 8.68 -2.46
N TYR A 259 9.80 7.43 -2.09
CA TYR A 259 9.31 6.44 -3.04
C TYR A 259 8.00 6.88 -3.70
N ILE A 260 7.03 7.38 -2.93
CA ILE A 260 5.77 7.92 -3.46
C ILE A 260 6.03 9.09 -4.43
N LEU A 261 6.95 10.00 -4.08
CA LEU A 261 7.33 11.12 -4.96
C LEU A 261 8.06 10.66 -6.22
N LEU A 262 8.83 9.57 -6.16
CA LEU A 262 9.47 8.99 -7.34
C LEU A 262 8.43 8.47 -8.33
N GLU A 263 7.46 7.66 -7.89
CA GLU A 263 6.37 7.21 -8.76
C GLU A 263 5.60 8.40 -9.37
N GLU A 264 5.39 9.45 -8.58
CA GLU A 264 4.77 10.70 -9.05
C GLU A 264 5.58 11.40 -10.14
N ALA A 265 6.90 11.50 -9.94
CA ALA A 265 7.81 12.09 -10.89
C ALA A 265 7.89 11.28 -12.20
N VAL A 266 7.88 9.95 -12.09
CA VAL A 266 7.81 9.03 -13.24
C VAL A 266 6.54 9.26 -14.07
N PHE A 267 5.38 9.30 -13.41
CA PHE A 267 4.11 9.59 -14.08
C PHE A 267 4.12 10.94 -14.79
N ARG A 268 4.76 11.96 -14.20
CA ARG A 268 4.92 13.29 -14.81
C ARG A 268 6.05 13.41 -15.82
N LYS A 269 6.90 12.38 -15.94
CA LYS A 269 8.13 12.40 -16.73
C LYS A 269 9.11 13.51 -16.30
N ASP A 270 9.13 13.83 -15.01
CA ASP A 270 9.96 14.88 -14.41
C ASP A 270 11.34 14.31 -14.04
N SER A 271 12.31 14.44 -14.94
CA SER A 271 13.63 13.80 -14.79
C SER A 271 14.44 14.34 -13.60
N GLU A 272 14.28 15.62 -13.23
CA GLU A 272 14.98 16.19 -12.07
C GLU A 272 14.47 15.57 -10.77
N GLN A 273 13.14 15.44 -10.62
CA GLN A 273 12.57 14.81 -9.45
C GLN A 273 12.80 13.30 -9.41
N ILE A 274 12.83 12.63 -10.56
CA ILE A 274 13.23 11.21 -10.62
C ILE A 274 14.64 11.03 -10.06
N LEU A 275 15.60 11.88 -10.45
CA LEU A 275 16.96 11.82 -9.94
C LEU A 275 17.03 12.16 -8.45
N ALA A 276 16.37 13.23 -8.03
CA ALA A 276 16.42 13.67 -6.63
C ALA A 276 15.86 12.61 -5.67
N GLN A 277 14.70 12.03 -5.97
CA GLN A 277 14.09 11.01 -5.10
C GLN A 277 14.75 9.64 -5.28
N GLY A 278 15.07 9.26 -6.52
CA GLY A 278 15.66 7.96 -6.81
C GLY A 278 17.07 7.79 -6.24
N LEU A 279 17.92 8.81 -6.35
CA LEU A 279 19.25 8.78 -5.73
C LEU A 279 19.17 8.78 -4.20
N PHE A 280 18.26 9.57 -3.61
CA PHE A 280 18.03 9.54 -2.16
C PHE A 280 17.68 8.12 -1.66
N LEU A 281 16.88 7.37 -2.42
CA LEU A 281 16.48 6.00 -2.07
C LEU A 281 17.60 4.96 -2.22
N ILE A 282 18.53 5.18 -3.16
CA ILE A 282 19.66 4.29 -3.46
C ILE A 282 20.83 4.53 -2.51
N GLU A 283 21.16 5.79 -2.27
CA GLU A 283 22.31 6.18 -1.46
C GLU A 283 22.19 5.63 -0.04
N GLU A 284 23.30 5.16 0.53
CA GLU A 284 23.37 4.54 1.86
C GLU A 284 22.44 3.32 2.04
N ASP A 285 21.99 2.70 0.94
CA ASP A 285 21.04 1.59 0.94
C ASP A 285 19.72 1.92 1.67
N ARG A 286 19.32 3.20 1.71
CA ARG A 286 18.18 3.68 2.51
C ARG A 286 16.89 2.89 2.31
N LEU A 287 16.51 2.60 1.07
CA LEU A 287 15.32 1.77 0.82
C LEU A 287 15.49 0.36 1.42
N ASN A 288 16.62 -0.29 1.18
CA ASN A 288 16.89 -1.65 1.65
C ASN A 288 16.90 -1.72 3.19
N ASN A 289 17.46 -0.70 3.85
CA ASN A 289 17.51 -0.61 5.32
C ASN A 289 16.11 -0.57 5.97
N HIS A 290 15.10 -0.08 5.24
CA HIS A 290 13.74 0.08 5.76
C HIS A 290 12.71 -0.82 5.08
N ILE A 291 13.11 -1.66 4.11
CA ILE A 291 12.15 -2.36 3.24
C ILE A 291 11.20 -3.27 4.03
N VAL A 292 11.71 -4.00 5.03
CA VAL A 292 10.92 -4.93 5.84
C VAL A 292 9.89 -4.17 6.69
N GLU A 293 10.28 -3.10 7.35
CA GLU A 293 9.36 -2.27 8.15
C GLU A 293 8.30 -1.62 7.27
N LEU A 294 8.71 -1.08 6.12
CA LEU A 294 7.79 -0.48 5.16
C LEU A 294 6.82 -1.51 4.56
N MET A 295 7.25 -2.76 4.38
CA MET A 295 6.37 -3.85 3.97
C MET A 295 5.31 -4.18 5.01
N VAL A 296 5.69 -4.22 6.29
CA VAL A 296 4.76 -4.55 7.37
C VAL A 296 3.73 -3.44 7.56
N GLU A 297 4.16 -2.18 7.48
CA GLU A 297 3.32 -1.03 7.81
C GLU A 297 2.61 -0.40 6.58
N TYR A 298 3.18 -0.53 5.38
CA TYR A 298 2.77 0.20 4.17
C TYR A 298 2.76 -0.67 2.90
N ASN A 299 2.33 -1.94 3.00
CA ASN A 299 2.29 -2.89 1.89
C ASN A 299 1.50 -2.41 0.65
N GLU A 300 0.55 -1.51 0.84
CA GLU A 300 -0.29 -0.93 -0.22
C GLU A 300 0.45 0.11 -1.09
N VAL A 301 1.64 0.53 -0.66
CA VAL A 301 2.49 1.49 -1.39
C VAL A 301 3.55 0.78 -2.22
N LEU A 302 4.22 -0.23 -1.65
CA LEU A 302 5.41 -0.83 -2.24
C LEU A 302 5.07 -2.11 -3.03
N ARG A 303 5.54 -2.19 -4.27
CA ARG A 303 5.47 -3.40 -5.10
C ARG A 303 6.70 -4.25 -4.84
N ILE A 304 6.53 -5.35 -4.11
CA ILE A 304 7.67 -6.15 -3.65
C ILE A 304 7.44 -7.61 -4.00
N ILE A 305 7.88 -7.96 -5.20
CA ILE A 305 8.27 -9.31 -5.60
C ILE A 305 9.77 -9.46 -5.28
N PRO A 306 10.30 -10.65 -4.91
CA PRO A 306 11.74 -10.85 -4.76
C PRO A 306 12.52 -10.27 -5.95
N PRO A 307 13.61 -9.54 -5.72
CA PRO A 307 14.41 -8.97 -6.80
C PRO A 307 14.99 -10.09 -7.67
N GLN A 308 15.19 -9.80 -8.96
CA GLN A 308 15.71 -10.74 -9.96
C GLN A 308 17.11 -10.30 -10.42
N PRO A 309 18.15 -10.30 -9.56
CA PRO A 309 19.49 -9.88 -9.96
C PRO A 309 20.09 -10.75 -11.07
N GLU A 310 19.63 -11.98 -11.24
CA GLU A 310 20.20 -12.98 -12.14
C GLU A 310 19.95 -12.73 -13.63
N THR A 311 19.18 -11.72 -14.04
CA THR A 311 18.89 -11.48 -15.47
C THR A 311 18.54 -10.03 -15.75
N ILE A 312 18.84 -9.48 -16.92
CA ILE A 312 18.40 -8.12 -17.29
C ILE A 312 16.96 -8.09 -17.86
N VAL A 313 16.36 -9.25 -18.13
CA VAL A 313 14.98 -9.35 -18.62
C VAL A 313 14.06 -9.47 -17.41
N LYS A 314 13.47 -8.34 -17.00
CA LYS A 314 12.75 -8.23 -15.71
C LYS A 314 11.41 -7.54 -15.86
N ALA A 315 10.49 -7.83 -14.95
CA ALA A 315 9.27 -7.05 -14.76
C ALA A 315 9.55 -5.84 -13.84
N TYR A 316 10.33 -4.86 -14.33
CA TYR A 316 10.83 -3.72 -13.55
C TYR A 316 9.74 -2.96 -12.77
N HIS A 317 8.49 -2.95 -13.22
CA HIS A 317 7.37 -2.31 -12.52
C HIS A 317 6.82 -3.09 -11.33
N ASN A 318 7.27 -4.32 -11.09
CA ASN A 318 6.77 -5.19 -10.03
C ASN A 318 7.71 -5.31 -8.83
N ASN A 319 8.93 -4.77 -8.93
CA ASN A 319 9.88 -4.69 -7.84
C ASN A 319 10.32 -3.24 -7.63
N CYS A 320 10.14 -2.71 -6.42
CA CYS A 320 10.44 -1.32 -6.10
C CYS A 320 11.92 -0.93 -6.33
N GLY A 321 12.88 -1.82 -6.05
CA GLY A 321 14.30 -1.57 -6.30
C GLY A 321 14.59 -1.48 -7.80
N GLU A 322 14.17 -2.48 -8.57
CA GLU A 322 14.33 -2.49 -10.04
C GLU A 322 13.65 -1.31 -10.72
N PHE A 323 12.47 -0.92 -10.22
CA PHE A 323 11.76 0.27 -10.65
C PHE A 323 12.61 1.53 -10.46
N ILE A 324 13.24 1.69 -9.28
CA ILE A 324 14.08 2.86 -8.99
C ILE A 324 15.27 2.91 -9.96
N PHE A 325 16.03 1.81 -10.08
CA PHE A 325 17.21 1.79 -10.94
C PHE A 325 16.87 2.02 -12.42
N TYR A 326 15.79 1.41 -12.92
CA TYR A 326 15.33 1.61 -14.28
C TYR A 326 15.10 3.11 -14.60
N TYR A 327 14.35 3.81 -13.75
CA TYR A 327 14.02 5.21 -13.98
C TYR A 327 15.17 6.17 -13.68
N VAL A 328 16.00 5.88 -12.68
CA VAL A 328 17.21 6.67 -12.39
C VAL A 328 18.19 6.59 -13.56
N ILE A 329 18.47 5.39 -14.08
CA ILE A 329 19.35 5.20 -15.24
C ILE A 329 18.79 5.91 -16.47
N GLU A 330 17.48 5.79 -16.74
CA GLU A 330 16.83 6.54 -17.83
C GLU A 330 17.02 8.05 -17.67
N ALA A 331 16.82 8.60 -16.47
CA ALA A 331 16.95 10.03 -16.22
C ALA A 331 18.41 10.51 -16.32
N LEU A 332 19.38 9.73 -15.83
CA LEU A 332 20.80 10.03 -15.95
C LEU A 332 21.25 10.08 -17.41
N VAL A 333 20.84 9.10 -18.22
CA VAL A 333 21.14 9.06 -19.66
C VAL A 333 20.53 10.25 -20.41
N LYS A 334 19.28 10.64 -20.09
CA LYS A 334 18.66 11.85 -20.67
C LYS A 334 19.43 13.13 -20.32
N LYS A 335 20.08 13.16 -19.16
CA LYS A 335 20.91 14.26 -18.68
C LYS A 335 22.39 14.10 -19.04
N GLN A 336 22.74 13.11 -19.88
CA GLN A 336 24.10 12.81 -20.33
C GLN A 336 25.10 12.55 -19.18
N ARG A 337 24.62 12.06 -18.04
CA ARG A 337 25.46 11.71 -16.87
C ARG A 337 25.88 10.24 -16.92
N PHE A 338 26.61 9.84 -17.97
CA PHE A 338 26.94 8.44 -18.26
C PHE A 338 27.87 7.80 -17.22
N GLU A 339 28.87 8.53 -16.74
CA GLU A 339 29.77 8.05 -15.67
C GLU A 339 29.01 7.65 -14.40
N ARG A 340 27.94 8.38 -14.06
CA ARG A 340 27.11 8.03 -12.91
C ARG A 340 26.33 6.74 -13.14
N VAL A 341 25.95 6.43 -14.38
CA VAL A 341 25.33 5.13 -14.71
C VAL A 341 26.34 4.00 -14.53
N ILE A 342 27.58 4.17 -15.01
CA ILE A 342 28.67 3.19 -14.81
C ILE A 342 28.91 2.93 -13.32
N ALA A 343 28.96 3.99 -12.50
CA ALA A 343 29.08 3.85 -11.05
C ALA A 343 27.93 3.00 -10.47
N LEU A 344 26.66 3.28 -10.84
CA LEU A 344 25.52 2.48 -10.37
C LEU A 344 25.61 1.01 -10.76
N LEU A 345 26.06 0.70 -11.98
CA LEU A 345 26.23 -0.69 -12.45
C LEU A 345 27.35 -1.43 -11.71
N LYS A 346 28.33 -0.69 -11.20
CA LYS A 346 29.44 -1.23 -10.41
C LYS A 346 29.08 -1.38 -8.93
N ASP A 347 28.28 -0.47 -8.40
CA ASP A 347 27.98 -0.41 -6.97
C ASP A 347 26.76 -1.28 -6.60
N TYR A 348 25.84 -1.52 -7.55
CA TYR A 348 24.57 -2.18 -7.28
C TYR A 348 24.24 -3.28 -8.30
N GLU A 349 24.16 -4.53 -7.82
CA GLU A 349 23.81 -5.70 -8.64
C GLU A 349 22.45 -5.57 -9.34
N ILE A 350 21.45 -5.07 -8.62
CA ILE A 350 20.06 -4.97 -9.09
C ILE A 350 19.88 -3.92 -10.21
N ALA A 351 20.86 -3.04 -10.44
CA ALA A 351 20.83 -2.03 -11.50
C ALA A 351 20.83 -2.63 -12.91
N SER A 352 21.35 -3.85 -13.06
CA SER A 352 21.36 -4.61 -14.32
C SER A 352 21.18 -6.10 -14.06
N CYS A 353 22.25 -6.90 -14.14
CA CYS A 353 22.28 -8.29 -13.72
C CYS A 353 23.62 -8.67 -13.08
N THR A 354 23.64 -9.80 -12.36
CA THR A 354 24.81 -10.35 -11.66
C THR A 354 26.07 -10.36 -12.52
N GLU A 355 25.98 -10.84 -13.77
CA GLU A 355 27.15 -10.94 -14.65
C GLU A 355 27.72 -9.58 -15.04
N ILE A 356 26.87 -8.59 -15.31
CA ILE A 356 27.32 -7.22 -15.62
C ILE A 356 27.95 -6.59 -14.39
N TYR A 357 27.31 -6.71 -13.22
CA TYR A 357 27.85 -6.20 -11.95
C TYR A 357 29.22 -6.81 -11.62
N GLN A 358 29.37 -8.14 -11.75
CA GLN A 358 30.64 -8.83 -11.52
C GLN A 358 31.73 -8.39 -12.49
N TYR A 359 31.40 -8.25 -13.77
CA TYR A 359 32.34 -7.72 -14.78
C TYR A 359 32.79 -6.29 -14.43
N MET A 360 31.85 -5.40 -14.09
CA MET A 360 32.12 -4.00 -13.73
C MET A 360 32.93 -3.88 -12.42
N SER A 361 32.78 -4.85 -11.51
CA SER A 361 33.52 -4.94 -10.26
C SER A 361 34.92 -5.55 -10.40
N GLY A 362 35.30 -6.02 -11.61
CA GLY A 362 36.63 -6.55 -11.88
C GLY A 362 36.83 -8.01 -11.45
N VAL A 363 35.75 -8.80 -11.32
CA VAL A 363 35.85 -10.24 -11.07
C VAL A 363 36.55 -10.92 -12.25
N GLN A 364 37.62 -11.67 -11.97
CA GLN A 364 38.39 -12.37 -13.00
C GLN A 364 37.76 -13.71 -13.36
N ASP A 365 36.72 -13.66 -14.21
CA ASP A 365 36.12 -14.82 -14.83
C ASP A 365 35.98 -14.56 -16.34
N LYS A 366 36.71 -15.35 -17.13
CA LYS A 366 36.81 -15.20 -18.59
C LYS A 366 35.48 -15.46 -19.30
N ASP A 367 34.54 -16.14 -18.63
CA ASP A 367 33.25 -16.51 -19.22
C ASP A 367 32.11 -15.56 -18.80
N LEU A 368 32.37 -14.52 -18.00
CA LEU A 368 31.34 -13.57 -17.53
C LEU A 368 30.53 -12.98 -18.68
N LEU A 369 31.20 -12.53 -19.73
CA LEU A 369 30.57 -11.96 -20.92
C LEU A 369 29.69 -12.98 -21.66
N HIS A 370 30.04 -14.26 -21.64
CA HIS A 370 29.22 -15.32 -22.22
C HIS A 370 28.01 -15.64 -21.35
N LYS A 371 28.15 -15.59 -20.02
CA LYS A 371 27.08 -15.86 -19.05
C LYS A 371 25.94 -14.84 -19.13
N ILE A 372 26.20 -13.60 -19.57
CA ILE A 372 25.15 -12.59 -19.82
C ILE A 372 24.09 -13.11 -20.80
N GLU A 373 24.50 -13.82 -21.86
CA GLU A 373 23.54 -14.34 -22.84
C GLU A 373 22.67 -15.46 -22.23
N ALA A 374 23.29 -16.35 -21.48
CA ALA A 374 22.57 -17.40 -20.77
C ALA A 374 21.61 -16.83 -19.73
N SER A 375 21.97 -15.73 -19.07
CA SER A 375 21.13 -15.05 -18.09
C SER A 375 19.90 -14.40 -18.73
N VAL A 376 20.05 -13.81 -19.93
CA VAL A 376 18.91 -13.32 -20.74
C VAL A 376 17.98 -14.45 -21.16
N GLN A 377 18.52 -15.56 -21.66
CA GLN A 377 17.70 -16.72 -22.08
C GLN A 377 16.91 -17.31 -20.90
N ARG A 378 17.54 -17.45 -19.73
CA ARG A 378 16.88 -17.91 -18.51
C ARG A 378 15.79 -16.95 -18.04
N GLY A 379 16.04 -15.64 -18.08
CA GLY A 379 15.04 -14.62 -17.74
C GLY A 379 13.80 -14.68 -18.63
N ILE A 380 13.99 -14.82 -19.94
CA ILE A 380 12.89 -14.99 -20.90
C ILE A 380 12.08 -16.25 -20.59
N ALA A 381 12.74 -17.38 -20.33
CA ALA A 381 12.07 -18.64 -20.02
C ALA A 381 11.25 -18.57 -18.74
N HIS A 382 11.79 -17.92 -17.70
CA HIS A 382 11.07 -17.68 -16.46
C HIS A 382 9.81 -16.82 -16.67
N ILE A 383 9.88 -15.77 -17.47
CA ILE A 383 8.75 -14.88 -17.73
C ILE A 383 7.64 -15.56 -18.54
N ILE A 384 7.98 -16.42 -19.50
CA ILE A 384 7.01 -17.02 -20.41
C ILE A 384 6.40 -18.31 -19.86
N ASP A 385 7.23 -19.22 -19.36
CA ASP A 385 6.81 -20.57 -19.00
C ASP A 385 7.00 -20.84 -17.48
N GLY A 386 7.51 -19.88 -16.70
CA GLY A 386 7.77 -20.06 -15.27
C GLY A 386 8.87 -21.08 -14.94
N SER A 387 9.56 -21.61 -15.96
CA SER A 387 10.45 -22.76 -15.84
C SER A 387 11.62 -22.68 -16.83
N LEU A 388 12.77 -23.21 -16.41
CA LEU A 388 13.99 -23.30 -17.23
C LEU A 388 14.02 -24.53 -18.15
N GLN A 389 13.03 -25.42 -18.07
CA GLN A 389 13.03 -26.67 -18.85
C GLN A 389 12.75 -26.46 -20.34
N ASN A 390 12.06 -25.37 -20.71
CA ASN A 390 11.56 -25.15 -22.08
C ASN A 390 12.17 -23.93 -22.77
N ILE A 391 13.40 -23.53 -22.42
CA ILE A 391 14.05 -22.29 -22.91
C ILE A 391 13.88 -22.07 -24.42
N ARG A 392 14.08 -23.09 -25.25
CA ARG A 392 13.96 -22.97 -26.71
C ARG A 392 12.54 -22.57 -27.15
N GLN A 393 11.51 -23.17 -26.56
CA GLN A 393 10.12 -22.83 -26.86
C GLN A 393 9.76 -21.44 -26.33
N SER A 394 10.24 -21.09 -25.13
CA SER A 394 10.06 -19.75 -24.57
C SER A 394 10.68 -18.68 -25.47
N LEU A 395 11.88 -18.91 -25.99
CA LEU A 395 12.55 -17.98 -26.91
C LEU A 395 11.76 -17.79 -28.21
N THR A 396 11.17 -18.87 -28.77
CA THR A 396 10.29 -18.76 -29.93
C THR A 396 9.06 -17.91 -29.61
N LYS A 397 8.35 -18.20 -28.51
CA LYS A 397 7.18 -17.43 -28.07
C LYS A 397 7.53 -15.95 -27.80
N TRP A 398 8.70 -15.69 -27.22
CA TRP A 398 9.22 -14.35 -26.97
C TRP A 398 9.38 -13.58 -28.28
N GLN A 399 10.02 -14.19 -29.28
CA GLN A 399 10.22 -13.60 -30.61
C GLN A 399 8.90 -13.39 -31.37
N GLU A 400 7.97 -14.35 -31.29
CA GLU A 400 6.63 -14.24 -31.85
C GLU A 400 5.80 -13.14 -31.18
N GLY A 401 6.06 -12.82 -29.91
CA GLY A 401 5.37 -11.79 -29.14
C GLY A 401 5.81 -10.35 -29.45
N TYR A 402 6.99 -10.13 -30.02
CA TYR A 402 7.54 -8.79 -30.35
C TYR A 402 6.65 -7.88 -31.22
N PRO A 403 5.96 -8.38 -32.25
CA PRO A 403 5.12 -7.55 -33.12
C PRO A 403 3.82 -7.08 -32.44
N MET A 404 3.41 -7.72 -31.34
CA MET A 404 2.14 -7.46 -30.69
C MET A 404 2.23 -6.25 -29.74
N LYS A 405 1.74 -5.09 -30.20
CA LYS A 405 1.67 -3.85 -29.38
C LYS A 405 1.01 -4.05 -28.00
N ASN A 406 0.11 -5.03 -27.87
CA ASN A 406 -0.62 -5.34 -26.63
C ASN A 406 -0.49 -6.82 -26.23
N GLY A 407 0.61 -7.48 -26.60
CA GLY A 407 0.86 -8.87 -26.18
C GLY A 407 1.09 -8.99 -24.67
N PRO A 408 0.98 -10.20 -24.09
CA PRO A 408 1.11 -10.43 -22.64
C PRO A 408 2.48 -10.01 -22.07
N TYR A 409 3.52 -9.92 -22.92
CA TYR A 409 4.89 -9.57 -22.52
C TYR A 409 5.35 -8.22 -23.07
N ALA A 410 4.47 -7.47 -23.75
CA ALA A 410 4.84 -6.26 -24.49
C ALA A 410 5.49 -5.19 -23.61
N GLU A 411 4.97 -4.98 -22.40
CA GLU A 411 5.52 -4.03 -21.44
C GLU A 411 6.95 -4.40 -21.02
N ILE A 412 7.17 -5.66 -20.63
CA ILE A 412 8.48 -6.19 -20.23
C ILE A 412 9.48 -6.05 -21.37
N ILE A 413 9.09 -6.41 -22.59
CA ILE A 413 9.93 -6.30 -23.79
C ILE A 413 10.37 -4.84 -24.00
N LEU A 414 9.42 -3.90 -23.95
CA LEU A 414 9.70 -2.48 -24.17
C LEU A 414 10.61 -1.91 -23.08
N MET A 415 10.34 -2.19 -21.81
CA MET A 415 11.20 -1.74 -20.71
C MET A 415 12.60 -2.32 -20.80
N THR A 416 12.71 -3.65 -20.96
CA THR A 416 14.01 -4.34 -21.05
C THR A 416 14.84 -3.78 -22.21
N SER A 417 14.24 -3.68 -23.40
CA SER A 417 14.90 -3.12 -24.58
C SER A 417 15.42 -1.70 -24.34
N LYS A 418 14.59 -0.86 -23.72
CA LYS A 418 14.95 0.53 -23.42
C LYS A 418 16.05 0.63 -22.35
N HIS A 419 15.97 -0.17 -21.30
CA HIS A 419 16.96 -0.23 -20.22
C HIS A 419 18.34 -0.62 -20.77
N VAL A 420 18.38 -1.71 -21.55
CA VAL A 420 19.62 -2.17 -22.19
C VAL A 420 20.18 -1.12 -23.14
N CYS A 421 19.34 -0.41 -23.90
CA CYS A 421 19.79 0.71 -24.73
C CYS A 421 20.41 1.85 -23.91
N HIS A 422 19.89 2.17 -22.72
CA HIS A 422 20.49 3.18 -21.84
C HIS A 422 21.85 2.73 -21.29
N ILE A 423 21.97 1.46 -20.92
CA ILE A 423 23.25 0.87 -20.51
C ILE A 423 24.25 0.93 -21.67
N LEU A 424 23.86 0.49 -22.88
CA LEU A 424 24.71 0.55 -24.08
C LEU A 424 25.18 1.96 -24.41
N LYS A 425 24.31 2.98 -24.32
CA LYS A 425 24.71 4.38 -24.48
C LYS A 425 25.77 4.80 -23.48
N SER A 426 25.62 4.37 -22.22
CA SER A 426 26.56 4.69 -21.16
C SER A 426 27.90 4.00 -21.37
N LEU A 427 27.90 2.71 -21.69
CA LEU A 427 29.11 1.94 -22.01
C LEU A 427 29.87 2.55 -23.19
N TRP A 428 29.17 2.97 -24.25
CA TRP A 428 29.78 3.64 -25.39
C TRP A 428 30.42 4.97 -25.01
N ALA A 429 29.67 5.82 -24.29
CA ALA A 429 30.15 7.15 -23.90
C ALA A 429 31.33 7.13 -22.92
N THR A 430 31.50 6.04 -22.17
CA THR A 430 32.61 5.85 -21.22
C THR A 430 33.63 4.81 -21.72
N GLU A 431 33.64 4.52 -23.03
CA GLU A 431 34.64 3.68 -23.70
C GLU A 431 34.79 2.25 -23.15
N ARG A 432 33.71 1.68 -22.60
CA ARG A 432 33.64 0.29 -22.13
C ARG A 432 33.29 -0.65 -23.29
N PHE A 433 34.13 -0.65 -24.33
CA PHE A 433 33.81 -1.26 -25.63
C PHE A 433 33.61 -2.77 -25.60
N GLU A 434 34.39 -3.51 -24.82
CA GLU A 434 34.28 -4.98 -24.75
C GLU A 434 32.88 -5.42 -24.26
N LEU A 435 32.41 -4.83 -23.16
CA LEU A 435 31.05 -5.09 -22.66
C LEU A 435 29.98 -4.56 -23.61
N PHE A 436 30.22 -3.42 -24.27
CA PHE A 436 29.30 -2.88 -25.27
C PHE A 436 29.10 -3.85 -26.44
N GLU A 437 30.18 -4.36 -27.02
CA GLU A 437 30.16 -5.31 -28.14
C GLU A 437 29.37 -6.57 -27.78
N ARG A 438 29.64 -7.14 -26.60
CA ARG A 438 28.90 -8.31 -26.14
C ARG A 438 27.42 -8.02 -25.93
N LEU A 439 27.10 -6.90 -25.29
CA LEU A 439 25.71 -6.57 -24.95
C LEU A 439 24.89 -6.17 -26.19
N ILE A 440 25.50 -5.54 -27.20
CA ILE A 440 24.79 -5.18 -28.44
C ILE A 440 24.46 -6.41 -29.28
N GLU A 441 25.31 -7.45 -29.29
CA GLU A 441 25.01 -8.74 -29.91
C GLU A 441 23.78 -9.39 -29.28
N ILE A 442 23.76 -9.49 -27.95
CA ILE A 442 22.64 -10.05 -27.17
C ILE A 442 21.38 -9.23 -27.41
N TYR A 443 21.50 -7.89 -27.40
CA TYR A 443 20.38 -6.99 -27.67
C TYR A 443 19.75 -7.24 -29.04
N ARG A 444 20.57 -7.33 -30.10
CA ARG A 444 20.08 -7.57 -31.47
C ARG A 444 19.41 -8.94 -31.61
N LYS A 445 19.89 -9.95 -30.87
CA LYS A 445 19.39 -11.33 -30.95
C LYS A 445 18.08 -11.54 -30.19
N TYR A 446 17.91 -10.90 -29.03
CA TYR A 446 16.80 -11.20 -28.10
C TYR A 446 15.95 -10.00 -27.69
N LEU A 447 16.49 -8.78 -27.74
CA LEU A 447 15.92 -7.58 -27.09
C LEU A 447 15.56 -6.45 -28.08
N PHE A 448 15.54 -6.76 -29.38
CA PHE A 448 15.50 -5.78 -30.45
C PHE A 448 14.15 -5.12 -30.61
N VAL A 449 14.07 -3.82 -30.27
CA VAL A 449 12.93 -2.96 -30.63
C VAL A 449 13.40 -1.92 -31.64
N PRO A 450 12.82 -1.83 -32.85
CA PRO A 450 13.29 -0.95 -33.92
C PRO A 450 13.41 0.52 -33.49
N ALA A 451 12.41 1.04 -32.76
CA ALA A 451 12.40 2.42 -32.31
C ALA A 451 13.55 2.73 -31.33
N HIS A 452 13.80 1.85 -30.37
CA HIS A 452 14.90 2.02 -29.40
C HIS A 452 16.26 1.87 -30.06
N PHE A 453 16.41 0.88 -30.96
CA PHE A 453 17.66 0.68 -31.69
C PHE A 453 18.02 1.88 -32.58
N ASN A 454 17.04 2.47 -33.27
CA ASN A 454 17.26 3.67 -34.07
C ASN A 454 17.75 4.85 -33.22
N GLN A 455 17.23 5.00 -32.00
CA GLN A 455 17.71 6.02 -31.04
C GLN A 455 19.13 5.73 -30.55
N LEU A 456 19.49 4.46 -30.31
CA LEU A 456 20.85 4.08 -29.95
C LEU A 456 21.82 4.35 -31.10
N ARG A 457 21.47 3.96 -32.33
CA ARG A 457 22.28 4.20 -33.53
C ARG A 457 22.52 5.69 -33.77
N ALA A 458 21.48 6.51 -33.65
CA ALA A 458 21.60 7.96 -33.79
C ALA A 458 22.54 8.56 -32.73
N PHE A 459 22.46 8.07 -31.48
CA PHE A 459 23.36 8.48 -30.41
C PHE A 459 24.83 8.13 -30.71
N VAL A 460 25.10 6.87 -31.08
CA VAL A 460 26.46 6.40 -31.43
C VAL A 460 27.01 7.19 -32.62
N ALA A 461 26.20 7.41 -33.66
CA ALA A 461 26.63 8.22 -34.80
C ALA A 461 27.01 9.64 -34.37
N ALA A 462 26.19 10.29 -33.53
CA ALA A 462 26.46 11.66 -33.09
C ALA A 462 27.75 11.79 -32.25
N THR A 463 28.07 10.80 -31.41
CA THR A 463 29.27 10.82 -30.56
C THR A 463 30.56 10.50 -31.31
N VAL A 464 30.50 9.73 -32.40
CA VAL A 464 31.67 9.54 -33.29
C VAL A 464 32.04 10.86 -33.97
N HIS A 465 31.05 11.60 -34.50
CA HIS A 465 31.32 12.87 -35.20
C HIS A 465 31.79 14.00 -34.26
N SER A 466 31.53 13.92 -32.95
CA SER A 466 32.02 14.90 -31.97
C SER A 466 33.45 14.65 -31.51
N ASN A 467 33.97 13.43 -31.69
CA ASN A 467 35.35 13.07 -31.32
C ASN A 467 36.34 13.29 -32.48
N ASP A 468 35.84 13.61 -33.67
CA ASP A 468 36.62 13.94 -34.88
C ASP A 468 36.84 15.47 -35.07
N LEU A 469 36.39 16.29 -34.10
CA LEU A 469 36.60 17.74 -34.01
C LEU A 469 37.48 18.06 -32.80
#